data_AF-B2VJG1-F1
#
_entry.id   AF-B2VJG1-F1
#
_cell.length_a   1.000
_cell.length_b   1.000
_cell.length_c   1.000
_cell.angle_alpha   90.00
_cell.angle_beta   90.00
_cell.angle_gamma   90.00
#
_symmetry.space_group_name_H-M   'P 1'
#
loop_
_entity.id
_entity.type
_entity.pdbx_description
1 polymer ?
#
loop_
_entity_poly.entity_id
_entity_poly.type
_entity_poly.pdbx_seq_one_letter_code
_entity_poly.pdbx_strand_id
1 'polypeptide(L)'
;MQSAVIENGFAVIAGEIDVFNYDGLTRVYLTQTTEFIPVGVSIPANACTDKPLAAKKDYVVCRNSQLTGWEYLADHRGETVWNIRTGAEQQITVPGDYPADTTIYSPSTPYDKWNGERWVTDEAAKAEADIAEAAAAKAVLIKSAAAKIEPLQDAVQLDMATDEEKSRYDAWRKYRVLLTRVDISQAPDINWPEPPKD
;
A
#
# COMPACT_ATOMS: atom_id res chain seq x y z
N MET A 1 27.68 2.46 47.59
CA MET A 1 27.34 3.79 47.02
C MET A 1 26.03 4.25 47.65
N GLN A 2 25.81 5.55 47.82
CA GLN A 2 24.55 6.08 48.38
C GLN A 2 23.48 6.13 47.28
N SER A 3 22.23 5.80 47.60
CA SER A 3 21.11 5.96 46.68
C SER A 3 20.65 7.41 46.61
N ALA A 4 20.34 7.89 45.41
CA ALA A 4 19.72 9.21 45.27
C ALA A 4 18.30 9.22 45.86
N VAL A 5 17.88 10.37 46.40
CA VAL A 5 16.50 10.60 46.84
C VAL A 5 15.91 11.72 46.00
N ILE A 6 14.80 11.46 45.30
CA ILE A 6 14.12 12.41 44.43
C ILE A 6 12.87 12.95 45.13
N GLU A 7 12.76 14.27 45.25
CA GLU A 7 11.56 14.96 45.73
C GLU A 7 11.16 16.05 44.72
N ASN A 8 9.87 16.13 44.40
CA ASN A 8 9.33 17.10 43.44
C ASN A 8 10.08 17.13 42.09
N GLY A 9 10.59 15.98 41.64
CA GLY A 9 11.29 15.81 40.37
C GLY A 9 12.80 16.06 40.39
N PHE A 10 13.38 16.43 41.54
CA PHE A 10 14.81 16.73 41.67
C PHE A 10 15.45 15.92 42.80
N ALA A 11 16.74 15.57 42.64
CA ALA A 11 17.47 14.93 43.71
C ALA A 11 17.68 15.90 44.88
N VAL A 12 17.23 15.51 46.07
CA VAL A 12 17.55 16.17 47.36
C VAL A 12 18.76 15.53 48.05
N ILE A 13 19.08 14.30 47.67
CA ILE A 13 20.30 13.57 48.06
C ILE A 13 20.93 13.04 46.79
N ALA A 14 22.22 13.34 46.58
CA ALA A 14 22.97 12.80 45.45
C ALA A 14 23.28 11.31 45.64
N GLY A 15 23.28 10.56 44.55
CA GLY A 15 23.57 9.13 44.59
C GLY A 15 23.24 8.43 43.28
N GLU A 16 23.34 7.11 43.30
CA GLU A 16 22.92 6.26 42.19
C GLU A 16 21.43 5.91 42.31
N ILE A 17 20.76 5.79 41.17
CA ILE A 17 19.38 5.32 41.09
C ILE A 17 19.18 4.53 39.79
N ASP A 18 18.42 3.44 39.89
CA ASP A 18 17.97 2.71 38.70
C ASP A 18 16.85 3.49 38.02
N VAL A 19 17.00 3.70 36.72
CA VAL A 19 15.98 4.32 35.88
C VAL A 19 15.63 3.40 34.72
N PHE A 20 14.36 3.46 34.32
CA PHE A 20 13.80 2.67 33.24
C PHE A 20 13.49 3.60 32.09
N ASN A 21 14.29 3.49 31.03
CA ASN A 21 14.22 4.31 29.85
C ASN A 21 13.13 3.79 28.92
N TYR A 22 12.37 4.71 28.33
CA TYR A 22 11.32 4.40 27.38
C TYR A 22 11.42 5.31 26.15
N ASP A 23 10.86 4.86 25.04
CA ASP A 23 10.79 5.66 23.82
C ASP A 23 9.78 6.80 23.98
N GLY A 24 10.19 8.04 23.69
CA GLY A 24 9.37 9.23 23.94
C GLY A 24 8.11 9.32 23.07
N LEU A 25 8.03 8.58 21.96
CA LEU A 25 6.89 8.60 21.03
C LEU A 25 5.95 7.42 21.27
N THR A 26 6.49 6.20 21.25
CA THR A 26 5.74 4.94 21.36
C THR A 26 5.51 4.52 22.82
N ARG A 27 6.21 5.15 23.76
CA ARG A 27 6.19 4.85 25.21
C ARG A 27 6.75 3.48 25.57
N VAL A 28 7.30 2.74 24.60
CA VAL A 28 7.83 1.39 24.77
C VAL A 28 9.00 1.41 25.75
N TYR A 29 8.99 0.51 26.73
CA TYR A 29 10.16 0.24 27.57
C TYR A 29 11.35 -0.21 26.71
N LEU A 30 12.51 0.42 26.91
CA LEU A 30 13.73 0.14 26.14
C LEU A 30 14.76 -0.62 26.97
N THR A 31 15.17 -0.02 28.09
CA THR A 31 16.27 -0.56 28.91
C THR A 31 16.27 0.01 30.32
N GLN A 32 16.97 -0.68 31.22
CA GLN A 32 17.30 -0.20 32.56
C GLN A 32 18.74 0.30 32.57
N THR A 33 18.97 1.46 33.17
CA THR A 33 20.31 1.97 33.46
C THR A 33 20.41 2.40 34.93
N THR A 34 21.63 2.44 35.47
CA THR A 34 21.91 3.02 36.78
C THR A 34 22.60 4.36 36.56
N GLU A 35 21.99 5.43 37.04
CA GLU A 35 22.46 6.80 36.83
C GLU A 35 22.87 7.43 38.15
N PHE A 36 23.98 8.18 38.14
CA PHE A 36 24.33 9.05 39.26
C PHE A 36 23.67 10.42 39.08
N ILE A 37 22.83 10.83 40.03
CA ILE A 37 22.09 12.10 39.98
C ILE A 37 22.61 13.05 41.06
N PRO A 38 23.24 14.19 40.71
CA PRO A 38 23.63 15.22 41.66
C PRO A 38 22.43 15.93 42.29
N VAL A 39 22.60 16.52 43.49
CA VAL A 39 21.56 17.35 44.12
C VAL A 39 21.11 18.46 43.17
N GLY A 40 19.80 18.67 43.06
CA GLY A 40 19.18 19.69 42.20
C GLY A 40 19.02 19.26 40.73
N VAL A 41 19.44 18.04 40.37
CA VAL A 41 19.30 17.49 39.01
C VAL A 41 18.14 16.50 38.98
N SER A 42 17.44 16.44 37.85
CA SER A 42 16.35 15.47 37.60
C SER A 42 16.89 14.21 36.92
N ILE A 43 16.10 13.14 36.90
CA ILE A 43 16.43 11.95 36.09
C ILE A 43 16.43 12.29 34.59
N PRO A 44 17.10 11.49 33.74
CA PRO A 44 17.08 11.70 32.29
C PRO A 44 15.64 11.81 31.75
N ALA A 45 15.47 12.60 30.69
CA ALA A 45 14.19 12.66 29.98
C ALA A 45 13.82 11.28 29.43
N ASN A 46 12.52 10.98 29.38
CA ASN A 46 11.98 9.67 28.99
C ASN A 46 12.50 8.50 29.84
N ALA A 47 12.72 8.76 31.13
CA ALA A 47 13.01 7.75 32.12
C ALA A 47 12.06 7.88 33.32
N CYS A 48 11.91 6.79 34.07
CA CYS A 48 11.14 6.76 35.32
C CYS A 48 11.79 5.81 36.33
N THR A 49 11.40 5.89 37.59
CA THR A 49 11.97 5.09 38.68
C THR A 49 11.06 3.92 39.07
N ASP A 50 9.80 3.91 38.63
CA ASP A 50 8.91 2.79 38.85
C ASP A 50 9.21 1.66 37.86
N LYS A 51 9.33 0.44 38.38
CA LYS A 51 9.78 -0.73 37.61
C LYS A 51 8.73 -1.14 36.55
N PRO A 52 9.14 -1.48 35.32
CA PRO A 52 8.24 -1.98 34.29
C PRO A 52 7.60 -3.31 34.66
N LEU A 53 6.45 -3.57 34.03
CA LEU A 53 5.79 -4.86 34.09
C LEU A 53 6.69 -5.96 33.50
N ALA A 54 6.48 -7.21 33.94
CA ALA A 54 7.16 -8.35 33.35
C ALA A 54 6.73 -8.54 31.89
N ALA A 55 7.65 -9.02 31.04
CA ALA A 55 7.32 -9.35 29.66
C ALA A 55 6.15 -10.35 29.58
N LYS A 56 5.26 -10.12 28.62
CA LYS A 56 4.08 -10.93 28.37
C LYS A 56 4.01 -11.24 26.88
N LYS A 57 3.79 -12.51 26.53
CA LYS A 57 3.67 -12.94 25.13
C LYS A 57 2.59 -12.13 24.40
N ASP A 58 2.87 -11.71 23.17
CA ASP A 58 1.99 -10.93 22.27
C ASP A 58 1.69 -9.49 22.75
N TYR A 59 2.37 -9.02 23.80
CA TYR A 59 2.25 -7.65 24.31
C TYR A 59 3.64 -7.01 24.49
N VAL A 60 3.68 -5.69 24.41
CA VAL A 60 4.82 -4.86 24.78
C VAL A 60 4.47 -4.00 25.99
N VAL A 61 5.46 -3.74 26.84
CA VAL A 61 5.32 -2.92 28.03
C VAL A 61 5.58 -1.46 27.64
N CYS A 62 4.59 -0.59 27.88
CA CYS A 62 4.67 0.84 27.58
C CYS A 62 4.37 1.68 28.81
N ARG A 63 4.89 2.91 28.89
CA ARG A 63 4.36 3.90 29.84
C ARG A 63 2.90 4.18 29.50
N ASN A 64 2.05 4.31 30.51
CA ASN A 64 0.66 4.75 30.33
C ASN A 64 0.60 6.21 29.80
N SER A 65 -0.57 6.66 29.34
CA SER A 65 -0.69 7.95 28.65
C SER A 65 -0.43 9.16 29.56
N GLN A 66 -0.56 8.95 30.87
CA GLN A 66 -0.26 9.93 31.91
C GLN A 66 1.20 9.90 32.37
N LEU A 67 2.00 8.94 31.88
CA LEU A 67 3.38 8.69 32.29
C LEU A 67 3.54 8.44 33.80
N THR A 68 2.51 7.91 34.45
CA THR A 68 2.48 7.62 35.91
C THR A 68 2.64 6.14 36.25
N GLY A 69 2.70 5.27 35.24
CA GLY A 69 2.86 3.83 35.43
C GLY A 69 3.03 3.12 34.09
N TRP A 70 3.03 1.79 34.16
CA TRP A 70 3.23 0.91 33.01
C TRP A 70 1.92 0.19 32.63
N GLU A 71 1.75 -0.09 31.34
CA GLU A 71 0.63 -0.83 30.77
C GLU A 71 1.12 -1.84 29.72
N TYR A 72 0.26 -2.82 29.41
CA TYR A 72 0.47 -3.73 28.29
C TYR A 72 -0.31 -3.22 27.07
N LEU A 73 0.38 -3.08 25.94
CA LEU A 73 -0.24 -2.83 24.64
C LEU A 73 0.02 -4.03 23.73
N ALA A 74 -0.96 -4.41 22.90
CA ALA A 74 -0.78 -5.47 21.92
C ALA A 74 0.38 -5.11 20.98
N ASP A 75 1.19 -6.10 20.60
CA ASP A 75 2.35 -5.88 19.74
C ASP A 75 2.13 -6.47 18.34
N HIS A 76 1.42 -5.70 17.51
CA HIS A 76 1.18 -6.01 16.10
C HIS A 76 2.22 -5.37 15.17
N ARG A 77 3.31 -4.80 15.72
CA ARG A 77 4.27 -4.05 14.90
C ARG A 77 4.94 -4.96 13.87
N GLY A 78 5.07 -4.46 12.64
CA GLY A 78 5.55 -5.21 11.48
C GLY A 78 4.48 -6.06 10.79
N GLU A 79 3.28 -6.16 11.34
CA GLU A 79 2.14 -6.72 10.61
C GLU A 79 1.64 -5.74 9.54
N THR A 80 1.08 -6.30 8.47
CA THR A 80 0.46 -5.56 7.37
C THR A 80 -1.04 -5.54 7.54
N VAL A 81 -1.63 -4.35 7.42
CA VAL A 81 -3.08 -4.15 7.38
C VAL A 81 -3.45 -3.31 6.17
N TRP A 82 -4.74 -3.32 5.81
CA TRP A 82 -5.28 -2.55 4.71
C TRP A 82 -6.37 -1.61 5.20
N ASN A 83 -6.35 -0.37 4.72
CA ASN A 83 -7.41 0.59 5.00
C ASN A 83 -8.71 0.16 4.31
N ILE A 84 -9.80 -0.04 5.06
CA ILE A 84 -11.06 -0.58 4.52
C ILE A 84 -11.78 0.40 3.58
N ARG A 85 -11.40 1.68 3.56
CA ARG A 85 -12.00 2.71 2.70
C ARG A 85 -11.27 2.86 1.37
N THR A 86 -9.95 2.68 1.37
CA THR A 86 -9.11 2.94 0.18
C THR A 86 -8.42 1.70 -0.37
N GLY A 87 -8.36 0.60 0.38
CA GLY A 87 -7.57 -0.58 0.04
C GLY A 87 -6.06 -0.38 0.19
N ALA A 88 -5.61 0.77 0.72
CA ALA A 88 -4.20 1.08 0.86
C ALA A 88 -3.54 0.20 1.94
N GLU A 89 -2.38 -0.37 1.59
CA GLU A 89 -1.55 -1.13 2.51
C GLU A 89 -0.87 -0.21 3.55
N GLN A 90 -0.82 -0.67 4.79
CA GLN A 90 -0.15 0.01 5.90
C GLN A 90 0.55 -1.01 6.80
N GLN A 91 1.79 -0.70 7.17
CA GLN A 91 2.52 -1.42 8.21
C GLN A 91 2.19 -0.85 9.59
N ILE A 92 1.99 -1.73 10.57
CA ILE A 92 1.84 -1.32 11.97
C ILE A 92 3.21 -0.94 12.53
N THR A 93 3.35 0.28 13.02
CA THR A 93 4.63 0.81 13.54
C THR A 93 4.57 1.19 15.02
N VAL A 94 3.37 1.27 15.58
CA VAL A 94 3.14 1.63 16.99
C VAL A 94 2.47 0.48 17.74
N PRO A 95 2.73 0.29 19.04
CA PRO A 95 1.99 -0.65 19.86
C PRO A 95 0.53 -0.25 20.04
N GLY A 96 -0.31 -1.24 20.28
CA GLY A 96 -1.74 -1.07 20.53
C GLY A 96 -2.58 -1.99 19.65
N ASP A 97 -3.91 -1.82 19.76
CA ASP A 97 -4.85 -2.51 18.88
C ASP A 97 -4.66 -2.06 17.42
N TYR A 98 -5.21 -2.83 16.49
CA TYR A 98 -5.22 -2.43 15.08
C TYR A 98 -5.83 -1.04 14.89
N PRO A 99 -5.23 -0.20 14.03
CA PRO A 99 -5.78 1.12 13.74
C PRO A 99 -7.23 1.03 13.28
N ALA A 100 -8.01 2.06 13.63
CA ALA A 100 -9.39 2.16 13.15
C ALA A 100 -9.44 2.13 11.61
N ASP A 101 -10.54 1.62 11.07
CA ASP A 101 -10.77 1.48 9.63
C ASP A 101 -9.71 0.62 8.91
N THR A 102 -9.14 -0.38 9.59
CA THR A 102 -8.20 -1.34 8.98
C THR A 102 -8.67 -2.78 9.09
N THR A 103 -8.12 -3.64 8.23
CA THR A 103 -8.34 -5.08 8.22
C THR A 103 -7.03 -5.81 7.92
N ILE A 104 -6.89 -7.03 8.42
CA ILE A 104 -5.75 -7.92 8.14
C ILE A 104 -5.90 -8.68 6.80
N TYR A 105 -7.00 -8.45 6.09
CA TYR A 105 -7.28 -9.11 4.82
C TYR A 105 -6.96 -8.17 3.66
N SER A 106 -6.15 -8.62 2.71
CA SER A 106 -5.83 -7.81 1.53
C SER A 106 -6.97 -7.83 0.51
N PRO A 107 -7.19 -6.73 -0.24
CA PRO A 107 -7.97 -6.81 -1.46
C PRO A 107 -7.25 -7.74 -2.47
N SER A 108 -8.04 -8.52 -3.21
CA SER A 108 -7.57 -9.42 -4.27
C SER A 108 -7.54 -8.72 -5.63
N THR A 109 -8.40 -7.73 -5.85
CA THR A 109 -8.43 -6.94 -7.09
C THR A 109 -8.42 -5.44 -6.80
N PRO A 110 -7.99 -4.59 -7.76
CA PRO A 110 -8.08 -3.14 -7.64
C PRO A 110 -9.52 -2.60 -7.54
N TYR A 111 -10.53 -3.44 -7.82
CA TYR A 111 -11.95 -3.08 -7.83
C TYR A 111 -12.67 -3.54 -6.56
N ASP A 112 -11.95 -4.12 -5.60
CA ASP A 112 -12.57 -4.62 -4.38
C ASP A 112 -13.07 -3.49 -3.48
N LYS A 113 -14.27 -3.71 -2.92
CA LYS A 113 -14.89 -2.83 -1.92
C LYS A 113 -15.12 -3.61 -0.63
N TRP A 114 -14.90 -2.94 0.49
CA TRP A 114 -15.16 -3.53 1.80
C TRP A 114 -16.67 -3.63 2.06
N ASN A 115 -17.18 -4.82 2.37
CA ASN A 115 -18.60 -5.04 2.65
C ASN A 115 -18.97 -4.98 4.15
N GLY A 116 -18.00 -4.69 5.02
CA GLY A 116 -18.15 -4.77 6.48
C GLY A 116 -17.39 -5.94 7.11
N GLU A 117 -17.08 -6.98 6.32
CA GLU A 117 -16.40 -8.21 6.79
C GLU A 117 -15.26 -8.67 5.89
N ARG A 118 -15.41 -8.53 4.56
CA ARG A 118 -14.44 -8.94 3.54
C ARG A 118 -14.42 -7.97 2.36
N TRP A 119 -13.33 -8.02 1.64
CA TRP A 119 -13.23 -7.44 0.30
C TRP A 119 -14.09 -8.23 -0.67
N VAL A 120 -14.92 -7.54 -1.44
CA VAL A 120 -15.74 -8.11 -2.52
C VAL A 120 -15.49 -7.29 -3.77
N THR A 121 -15.17 -7.96 -4.87
CA THR A 121 -14.93 -7.31 -6.16
C THR A 121 -16.18 -6.60 -6.65
N ASP A 122 -16.04 -5.32 -6.98
CA ASP A 122 -17.07 -4.58 -7.69
C ASP A 122 -17.05 -4.97 -9.17
N GLU A 123 -17.90 -5.94 -9.52
CA GLU A 123 -18.03 -6.46 -10.88
C GLU A 123 -18.38 -5.38 -11.91
N ALA A 124 -19.13 -4.34 -11.52
CA ALA A 124 -19.48 -3.25 -12.43
C ALA A 124 -18.25 -2.39 -12.73
N ALA A 125 -17.47 -2.03 -11.69
CA ALA A 125 -16.23 -1.27 -11.87
C ALA A 125 -15.18 -2.08 -12.65
N LYS A 126 -15.09 -3.39 -12.40
CA LYS A 126 -14.22 -4.30 -13.14
C LYS A 126 -14.63 -4.36 -14.62
N ALA A 127 -15.92 -4.58 -14.90
CA ALA A 127 -16.42 -4.65 -16.28
C ALA A 127 -16.20 -3.33 -17.04
N GLU A 128 -16.42 -2.18 -16.39
CA GLU A 128 -16.14 -0.88 -16.99
C GLU A 128 -14.66 -0.71 -17.34
N ALA A 129 -13.76 -1.14 -16.45
CA ALA A 129 -12.32 -1.11 -16.71
C ALA A 129 -11.89 -2.06 -17.84
N ASP A 130 -12.43 -3.29 -17.87
CA ASP A 130 -12.15 -4.27 -18.94
C ASP A 130 -12.60 -3.69 -20.31
N ILE A 131 -13.76 -3.04 -20.37
CA ILE A 131 -14.26 -2.38 -21.58
C ILE A 131 -13.37 -1.19 -21.98
N ALA A 132 -12.93 -0.39 -21.02
CA ALA A 132 -12.04 0.74 -21.28
C ALA A 132 -10.68 0.29 -21.83
N GLU A 133 -10.11 -0.79 -21.29
CA GLU A 133 -8.89 -1.40 -21.80
C GLU A 133 -9.08 -1.95 -23.22
N ALA A 134 -10.18 -2.67 -23.47
CA ALA A 134 -10.54 -3.14 -24.79
C ALA A 134 -10.71 -1.99 -25.81
N ALA A 135 -11.31 -0.87 -25.40
CA ALA A 135 -11.44 0.32 -26.23
C ALA A 135 -10.07 0.90 -26.62
N ALA A 136 -9.15 0.98 -25.65
CA ALA A 136 -7.78 1.44 -25.88
C ALA A 136 -7.03 0.50 -26.84
N ALA A 137 -7.13 -0.82 -26.63
CA ALA A 137 -6.54 -1.82 -27.51
C ALA A 137 -7.08 -1.72 -28.95
N LYS A 138 -8.41 -1.59 -29.12
CA LYS A 138 -9.04 -1.37 -30.42
C LYS A 138 -8.49 -0.14 -31.14
N ALA A 139 -8.34 0.97 -30.43
CA ALA A 139 -7.80 2.20 -30.99
C ALA A 139 -6.35 2.03 -31.47
N VAL A 140 -5.51 1.33 -30.69
CA VAL A 140 -4.13 1.00 -31.06
C VAL A 140 -4.08 0.11 -32.31
N LEU A 141 -4.90 -0.94 -32.39
CA LEU A 141 -4.95 -1.83 -33.53
C LEU A 141 -5.42 -1.11 -34.81
N ILE A 142 -6.45 -0.26 -34.70
CA ILE A 142 -6.93 0.56 -35.83
C ILE A 142 -5.84 1.52 -36.31
N LYS A 143 -5.11 2.16 -35.39
CA LYS A 143 -3.99 3.05 -35.72
C LYS A 143 -2.86 2.30 -36.41
N SER A 144 -2.51 1.11 -35.93
CA SER A 144 -1.50 0.26 -36.56
C SER A 144 -1.91 -0.16 -37.97
N ALA A 145 -3.16 -0.59 -38.16
CA ALA A 145 -3.69 -0.91 -39.48
C ALA A 145 -3.69 0.31 -40.41
N ALA A 146 -4.03 1.50 -39.91
CA ALA A 146 -3.97 2.74 -40.69
C ALA A 146 -2.54 3.03 -41.18
N ALA A 147 -1.53 2.90 -40.31
CA ALA A 147 -0.13 3.10 -40.69
C ALA A 147 0.38 2.11 -41.76
N LYS A 148 -0.20 0.90 -41.83
CA LYS A 148 0.07 -0.06 -42.90
C LYS A 148 -0.66 0.28 -44.20
N ILE A 149 -1.90 0.77 -44.08
CA ILE A 149 -2.76 1.14 -45.22
C ILE A 149 -2.22 2.38 -45.93
N GLU A 150 -1.73 3.39 -45.21
CA GLU A 150 -1.28 4.68 -45.76
C GLU A 150 -0.30 4.55 -46.95
N PRO A 151 0.87 3.89 -46.84
CA PRO A 151 1.79 3.78 -47.97
C PRO A 151 1.23 2.93 -49.13
N LEU A 152 0.44 1.89 -48.81
CA LEU A 152 -0.21 1.05 -49.83
C LEU A 152 -1.29 1.84 -50.58
N GLN A 153 -2.01 2.71 -49.87
CA GLN A 153 -3.02 3.59 -50.45
C GLN A 153 -2.37 4.55 -51.45
N ASP A 154 -1.25 5.16 -51.09
CA ASP A 154 -0.51 6.06 -51.97
C ASP A 154 -0.06 5.32 -53.24
N ALA A 155 0.53 4.12 -53.10
CA ALA A 155 0.95 3.31 -54.24
C ALA A 155 -0.23 2.94 -55.17
N VAL A 156 -1.39 2.61 -54.60
CA VAL A 156 -2.61 2.31 -55.39
C VAL A 156 -3.13 3.56 -56.09
N GLN A 157 -3.17 4.72 -55.41
CA GLN A 157 -3.68 5.97 -55.98
C GLN A 157 -2.79 6.56 -57.07
N LEU A 158 -1.48 6.30 -57.00
CA LEU A 158 -0.51 6.72 -58.00
C LEU A 158 -0.37 5.71 -59.16
N ASP A 159 -1.18 4.65 -59.20
CA ASP A 159 -1.08 3.53 -60.15
C ASP A 159 0.31 2.86 -60.16
N MET A 160 1.02 2.90 -59.01
CA MET A 160 2.36 2.34 -58.81
C MET A 160 2.35 0.99 -58.09
N ALA A 161 1.22 0.59 -57.51
CA ALA A 161 1.11 -0.63 -56.70
C ALA A 161 1.26 -1.92 -57.52
N THR A 162 2.06 -2.86 -57.02
CA THR A 162 2.06 -4.25 -57.53
C THR A 162 0.77 -4.99 -57.17
N ASP A 163 0.54 -6.15 -57.79
CA ASP A 163 -0.64 -6.97 -57.48
C ASP A 163 -0.60 -7.48 -56.02
N GLU A 164 0.59 -7.77 -55.49
CA GLU A 164 0.79 -8.11 -54.07
C GLU A 164 0.45 -6.93 -53.15
N GLU A 165 0.87 -5.71 -53.50
CA GLU A 165 0.55 -4.50 -52.72
C GLU A 165 -0.95 -4.19 -52.73
N LYS A 166 -1.63 -4.39 -53.86
CA LYS A 166 -3.10 -4.28 -53.94
C LYS A 166 -3.80 -5.30 -53.05
N SER A 167 -3.34 -6.56 -53.09
CA SER A 167 -3.86 -7.63 -52.23
C SER A 167 -3.67 -7.31 -50.74
N ARG A 168 -2.48 -6.82 -50.35
CA ARG A 168 -2.19 -6.36 -49.00
C ARG A 168 -3.07 -5.17 -48.59
N TYR A 169 -3.24 -4.19 -49.48
CA TYR A 169 -4.08 -3.02 -49.24
C TYR A 169 -5.52 -3.44 -48.90
N ASP A 170 -6.09 -4.35 -49.69
CA ASP A 170 -7.43 -4.88 -49.45
C ASP A 170 -7.53 -5.70 -48.16
N ALA A 171 -6.52 -6.53 -47.87
CA ALA A 171 -6.45 -7.31 -46.65
C ALA A 171 -6.41 -6.42 -45.39
N TRP A 172 -5.54 -5.40 -45.38
CA TRP A 172 -5.43 -4.46 -44.27
C TRP A 172 -6.67 -3.58 -44.11
N ARG A 173 -7.32 -3.15 -45.20
CA ARG A 173 -8.60 -2.42 -45.14
C ARG A 173 -9.71 -3.29 -44.58
N LYS A 174 -9.81 -4.54 -45.02
CA LYS A 174 -10.76 -5.52 -44.48
C LYS A 174 -10.53 -5.71 -42.98
N TYR A 175 -9.27 -5.88 -42.57
CA TYR A 175 -8.89 -5.99 -41.16
C TYR A 175 -9.31 -4.76 -40.34
N ARG A 176 -9.02 -3.54 -40.82
CA ARG A 176 -9.44 -2.29 -40.15
C ARG A 176 -10.96 -2.21 -39.99
N VAL A 177 -11.74 -2.63 -40.99
CA VAL A 177 -13.21 -2.68 -40.91
C VAL A 177 -13.70 -3.75 -39.94
N LEU A 178 -13.03 -4.90 -39.87
CA LEU A 178 -13.35 -5.93 -38.87
C LEU A 178 -13.09 -5.39 -37.46
N LEU A 179 -11.95 -4.73 -37.23
CA LEU A 179 -11.63 -4.09 -35.96
C LEU A 179 -12.67 -3.07 -35.53
N THR A 180 -13.13 -2.19 -36.43
CA THR A 180 -14.16 -1.18 -36.08
C THR A 180 -15.49 -1.81 -35.66
N ARG A 181 -15.79 -3.02 -36.13
CA ARG A 181 -16.99 -3.79 -35.80
C ARG A 181 -16.87 -4.65 -34.54
N VAL A 182 -15.67 -4.82 -33.99
CA VAL A 182 -15.47 -5.55 -32.73
C VAL A 182 -16.32 -4.92 -31.63
N ASP A 183 -17.16 -5.72 -31.00
CA ASP A 183 -17.95 -5.34 -29.84
C ASP A 183 -17.07 -5.46 -28.58
N ILE A 184 -16.70 -4.31 -28.02
CA ILE A 184 -15.85 -4.23 -26.83
C ILE A 184 -16.62 -4.48 -25.53
N SER A 185 -17.95 -4.54 -25.58
CA SER A 185 -18.76 -4.87 -24.39
C SER A 185 -18.60 -6.32 -23.94
N GLN A 186 -18.05 -7.18 -24.80
CA GLN A 186 -17.72 -8.57 -24.51
C GLN A 186 -16.39 -8.74 -23.75
N ALA A 187 -15.75 -7.65 -23.33
CA ALA A 187 -14.53 -7.71 -22.54
C ALA A 187 -14.75 -8.52 -21.24
N PRO A 188 -13.76 -9.33 -20.82
CA PRO A 188 -12.44 -9.52 -21.44
C PRO A 188 -12.41 -10.52 -22.60
N ASP A 189 -13.49 -11.26 -22.84
CA ASP A 189 -13.60 -12.38 -23.80
C ASP A 189 -13.86 -11.92 -25.25
N ILE A 190 -13.02 -11.02 -25.76
CA ILE A 190 -13.15 -10.46 -27.11
C ILE A 190 -12.38 -11.33 -28.12
N ASN A 191 -13.08 -11.79 -29.16
CA ASN A 191 -12.45 -12.43 -30.31
C ASN A 191 -11.90 -11.38 -31.29
N TRP A 192 -10.65 -10.97 -31.09
CA TRP A 192 -9.98 -10.01 -31.97
C TRP A 192 -9.69 -10.62 -33.35
N PRO A 193 -9.95 -9.90 -34.46
CA PRO A 193 -9.54 -10.36 -35.77
C PRO A 193 -8.01 -10.51 -35.83
N GLU A 194 -7.53 -11.49 -36.59
CA GLU A 194 -6.09 -11.67 -36.81
C GLU A 194 -5.56 -10.65 -37.81
N PRO A 195 -4.38 -10.06 -37.55
CA PRO A 195 -3.75 -9.14 -38.50
C PRO A 195 -3.33 -9.88 -39.79
N PRO A 196 -3.46 -9.24 -40.97
CA PRO A 196 -2.91 -9.78 -42.21
C PRO A 196 -1.40 -9.96 -42.15
N LYS A 197 -0.88 -10.85 -43.00
CA LYS A 197 0.57 -10.98 -43.20
C LYS A 197 1.09 -9.78 -44.00
N ASP A 198 2.29 -9.33 -43.64
CA ASP A 198 3.04 -8.34 -44.40
C ASP A 198 3.54 -8.91 -45.73
#